data_AF-A0A645EZV3-F1
#
_entry.id   AF-A0A645EZV3-F1
#
_cell.length_a   1.000
_cell.length_b   1.000
_cell.length_c   1.000
_cell.angle_alpha   90.00
_cell.angle_beta   90.00
_cell.angle_gamma   90.00
#
_symmetry.space_group_name_H-M   'P 1'
#
loop_
_entity.id
_entity.type
_entity.pdbx_description
1 polymer ?
#
loop_
_entity_poly.entity_id
_entity_poly.type
_entity_poly.pdbx_seq_one_letter_code
_entity_poly.pdbx_strand_id
1 'polypeptide(L)'
;MVYVKTSAFNASKNPLIAREIEALNNHFATTATHYVLVGPGRWGSSDPWLGIPVKWPHISQARVIVESGMENYRIEPSQGTHFFQNLTSFGVGYLTVNPFAENDGFFDEEYLNAQPAVYETEFIRQVHFDMPMVIKINGKKRVGVVMKPGK
;
A
#
# COMPACT_ATOMS: atom_id res chain seq x y z
N MET A 1 -8.85 -1.05 -4.11
CA MET A 1 -7.88 -0.86 -3.01
C MET A 1 -7.30 -2.21 -2.64
N VAL A 2 -5.99 -2.28 -2.37
CA VAL A 2 -5.27 -3.50 -1.98
C VAL A 2 -4.48 -3.18 -0.72
N TYR A 3 -4.57 -4.03 0.30
CA TYR A 3 -3.81 -3.85 1.53
C TYR A 3 -3.37 -5.17 2.15
N VAL A 4 -2.27 -5.11 2.90
CA VAL A 4 -1.81 -6.21 3.75
C VAL A 4 -2.58 -6.16 5.07
N LYS A 5 -3.19 -7.28 5.47
CA LYS A 5 -3.99 -7.39 6.69
C LYS A 5 -3.08 -7.31 7.92
N THR A 6 -3.37 -6.38 8.83
CA THR A 6 -2.54 -6.20 10.03
C THR A 6 -2.62 -7.41 10.95
N SER A 7 -3.79 -8.05 11.05
CA SER A 7 -4.03 -9.20 11.94
C SER A 7 -3.23 -10.47 11.57
N ALA A 8 -2.91 -10.66 10.30
CA ALA A 8 -2.18 -11.83 9.80
C ALA A 8 -0.71 -11.51 9.45
N PHE A 9 -0.25 -10.29 9.71
CA PHE A 9 1.06 -9.85 9.28
C PHE A 9 2.20 -10.56 10.04
N ASN A 10 3.20 -11.02 9.29
CA ASN A 10 4.45 -11.55 9.82
C ASN A 10 5.59 -11.21 8.86
N ALA A 11 6.63 -10.53 9.36
CA ALA A 11 7.77 -10.10 8.55
C ALA A 11 8.49 -11.26 7.84
N SER A 12 8.51 -12.46 8.43
CA SER A 12 9.08 -13.66 7.77
C SER A 12 8.32 -14.08 6.51
N LYS A 13 7.08 -13.61 6.36
CA LYS A 13 6.22 -13.87 5.19
C LYS A 13 6.29 -12.76 4.14
N ASN A 14 7.07 -11.70 4.34
CA ASN A 14 7.24 -10.61 3.36
C ASN A 14 7.60 -11.11 1.94
N PRO A 15 8.48 -12.10 1.74
CA PRO A 15 8.72 -12.66 0.40
C PRO A 15 7.50 -13.32 -0.24
N LEU A 16 6.62 -13.94 0.56
CA LEU A 16 5.37 -14.54 0.09
C LEU A 16 4.36 -13.45 -0.28
N ILE A 17 4.21 -12.44 0.58
CA ILE A 17 3.37 -11.26 0.33
C ILE A 17 3.79 -10.57 -0.98
N ALA A 18 5.09 -10.43 -1.24
CA ALA A 18 5.60 -9.84 -2.48
C ALA A 18 5.15 -10.61 -3.74
N ARG A 19 5.11 -11.95 -3.68
CA ARG A 19 4.64 -12.81 -4.78
C ARG A 19 3.13 -12.69 -4.98
N GLU A 20 2.36 -12.65 -3.90
CA GLU A 20 0.91 -12.47 -3.99
C GLU A 20 0.54 -11.09 -4.55
N ILE A 21 1.24 -10.03 -4.15
CA ILE A 21 1.10 -8.70 -4.73
C ILE A 21 1.46 -8.69 -6.22
N GLU A 22 2.55 -9.35 -6.61
CA GLU A 22 2.95 -9.45 -8.02
C GLU A 22 1.86 -10.12 -8.87
N ALA A 23 1.32 -11.24 -8.41
CA ALA A 23 0.23 -11.94 -9.09
C ALA A 23 -1.01 -11.04 -9.24
N LEU A 24 -1.35 -10.30 -8.19
CA LEU A 24 -2.46 -9.37 -8.22
C LEU A 24 -2.22 -8.19 -9.18
N ASN A 25 -1.03 -7.61 -9.15
CA ASN A 25 -0.64 -6.53 -10.05
C ASN A 25 -0.71 -6.95 -11.52
N ASN A 26 -0.32 -8.19 -11.84
CA ASN A 26 -0.47 -8.74 -13.18
C ASN A 26 -1.95 -8.80 -13.61
N HIS A 27 -2.86 -9.16 -12.70
CA HIS A 27 -4.29 -9.10 -12.98
C HIS A 27 -4.79 -7.67 -13.27
N PHE A 28 -4.37 -6.69 -12.46
CA PHE A 28 -4.64 -5.26 -12.72
C PHE A 28 -4.10 -4.80 -14.08
N ALA A 29 -2.89 -5.26 -14.46
CA ALA A 29 -2.29 -4.93 -15.75
C ALA A 29 -3.10 -5.51 -16.92
N THR A 30 -3.55 -6.76 -16.82
CA THR A 30 -4.37 -7.39 -17.88
C THR A 30 -5.73 -6.73 -18.09
N THR A 31 -6.30 -6.15 -17.03
CA THR A 31 -7.61 -5.49 -17.08
C THR A 31 -7.50 -3.97 -17.30
N ALA A 32 -6.28 -3.45 -17.45
CA ALA A 32 -6.00 -2.01 -17.55
C ALA A 32 -6.62 -1.20 -16.38
N THR A 33 -6.61 -1.78 -15.18
CA THR A 33 -7.14 -1.14 -13.97
C THR A 33 -6.01 -0.79 -13.00
N HIS A 34 -6.32 0.08 -12.04
CA HIS A 34 -5.34 0.61 -11.09
C HIS A 34 -5.84 0.49 -9.66
N TYR A 35 -4.90 0.57 -8.70
CA TYR A 35 -5.24 0.47 -7.29
C TYR A 35 -4.41 1.37 -6.39
N VAL A 36 -4.92 1.57 -5.18
CA VAL A 36 -4.17 2.08 -4.03
C VAL A 36 -3.63 0.88 -3.27
N LEU A 37 -2.34 0.93 -2.92
CA LEU A 37 -1.61 -0.11 -2.22
C LEU A 37 -1.20 0.37 -0.83
N VAL A 38 -1.53 -0.40 0.20
CA VAL A 38 -1.16 -0.10 1.60
C VAL A 38 -0.51 -1.33 2.23
N GLY A 39 0.59 -1.14 2.94
CA GLY A 39 1.13 -2.23 3.77
C GLY A 39 2.36 -1.84 4.56
N PRO A 40 2.84 -2.75 5.41
CA PRO A 40 3.85 -2.44 6.41
C PRO A 40 5.26 -2.33 5.87
N GLY A 41 6.06 -1.53 6.58
CA GLY A 41 7.51 -1.43 6.37
C GLY A 41 7.90 -0.86 5.01
N ARG A 42 9.13 -1.17 4.60
CA ARG A 42 9.75 -0.65 3.38
C ARG A 42 9.37 -1.44 2.14
N TRP A 43 8.67 -0.80 1.22
CA TRP A 43 8.37 -1.42 -0.07
C TRP A 43 9.59 -1.32 -0.99
N GLY A 44 10.09 -2.48 -1.44
CA GLY A 44 11.29 -2.56 -2.28
C GLY A 44 12.61 -2.77 -1.54
N SER A 45 12.56 -3.00 -0.23
CA SER A 45 13.74 -3.36 0.55
C SER A 45 14.32 -4.69 0.07
N SER A 46 15.65 -4.76 -0.06
CA SER A 46 16.36 -6.04 -0.27
C SER A 46 16.43 -6.88 1.00
N ASP A 47 16.27 -6.26 2.17
CA ASP A 47 16.13 -6.95 3.45
C ASP A 47 14.64 -7.22 3.74
N PRO A 48 14.17 -8.48 3.68
CA PRO A 48 12.78 -8.84 3.92
C PRO A 48 12.34 -8.59 5.36
N TRP A 49 13.25 -8.40 6.31
CA TRP A 49 12.87 -8.06 7.68
C TRP A 49 12.48 -6.60 7.84
N LEU A 50 12.87 -5.73 6.91
CA LEU A 50 12.54 -4.30 6.93
C LEU A 50 11.29 -3.97 6.11
N GLY A 51 10.84 -4.86 5.24
CA GLY A 51 9.59 -4.68 4.50
C GLY A 51 9.43 -5.66 3.36
N ILE A 52 8.51 -5.32 2.45
CA ILE A 52 8.07 -6.22 1.39
C ILE A 52 9.03 -6.10 0.18
N PRO A 53 9.76 -7.17 -0.20
CA PRO A 53 10.80 -7.14 -1.23
C PRO A 53 10.23 -7.19 -2.65
N VAL A 54 9.38 -6.23 -3.00
CA VAL A 54 8.84 -6.07 -4.36
C VAL A 54 9.84 -5.35 -5.28
N LYS A 55 9.75 -5.61 -6.58
CA LYS A 55 10.37 -4.76 -7.62
C LYS A 55 9.30 -3.90 -8.26
N TRP A 56 9.70 -2.84 -8.96
CA TRP A 56 8.76 -1.95 -9.64
C TRP A 56 7.73 -2.69 -10.53
N PRO A 57 8.11 -3.69 -11.35
CA PRO A 57 7.13 -4.43 -12.15
C PRO A 57 6.04 -5.10 -11.32
N HIS A 58 6.35 -5.52 -10.09
CA HIS A 58 5.42 -6.22 -9.19
C HIS A 58 4.31 -5.31 -8.63
N ILE A 59 4.47 -3.98 -8.70
CA ILE A 59 3.52 -2.99 -8.16
C ILE A 59 3.22 -1.86 -9.14
N SER A 60 3.52 -2.08 -10.43
CA SER A 60 3.50 -1.06 -11.48
C SER A 60 2.13 -0.45 -11.75
N GLN A 61 1.03 -1.10 -11.33
CA GLN A 61 -0.34 -0.61 -11.49
C GLN A 61 -0.85 0.17 -10.27
N ALA A 62 -0.04 0.29 -9.21
CA ALA A 62 -0.37 1.14 -8.07
C ALA A 62 -0.31 2.62 -8.46
N ARG A 63 -1.36 3.39 -8.10
CA ARG A 63 -1.42 4.86 -8.27
C ARG A 63 -1.11 5.60 -6.98
N VAL A 64 -1.23 4.91 -5.85
CA VAL A 64 -0.75 5.36 -4.55
C VAL A 64 -0.14 4.16 -3.84
N ILE A 65 1.02 4.35 -3.23
CA ILE A 65 1.67 3.39 -2.34
C ILE A 65 1.76 4.03 -0.96
N VAL A 66 1.36 3.29 0.07
CA VAL A 66 1.36 3.75 1.45
C VAL A 66 2.17 2.76 2.30
N GLU A 67 3.27 3.24 2.87
CA GLU A 67 4.01 2.52 3.91
C GLU A 67 3.31 2.80 5.25
N SER A 68 2.81 1.74 5.89
CA SER A 68 2.13 1.84 7.19
C SER A 68 3.03 1.37 8.32
N GLY A 69 3.09 2.14 9.40
CA GLY A 69 3.60 1.66 10.68
C GLY A 69 2.67 0.61 11.29
N MET A 70 3.25 -0.32 12.05
CA MET A 70 2.53 -1.32 12.86
C MET A 70 3.11 -1.36 14.28
N GLU A 71 2.28 -1.72 15.26
CA GLU A 71 2.62 -1.61 16.69
C GLU A 71 3.96 -2.27 17.05
N ASN A 72 4.14 -3.50 16.57
CA ASN A 72 5.32 -4.34 16.81
C ASN A 72 6.24 -4.46 15.58
N TYR A 73 6.07 -3.57 14.59
CA TYR A 73 6.86 -3.56 13.36
C TYR A 73 7.06 -2.12 12.89
N ARG A 74 7.89 -1.40 13.65
CA ARG A 74 8.16 0.04 13.50
C ARG A 74 9.43 0.26 12.69
N ILE A 75 9.38 -0.08 11.42
CA ILE A 75 10.48 0.20 10.49
C ILE A 75 10.36 1.65 10.02
N GLU A 76 11.46 2.40 10.05
CA GLU A 76 11.48 3.74 9.46
C GLU A 76 11.14 3.66 7.96
N PRO A 77 10.17 4.45 7.47
CA PRO A 77 9.74 4.38 6.08
C PRO A 77 10.88 4.73 5.12
N SER A 78 10.84 4.13 3.92
CA SER A 78 11.80 4.43 2.86
C SER A 78 11.52 5.76 2.16
N GLN A 79 10.30 6.29 2.35
CA GLN A 79 9.80 7.48 1.65
C GLN A 79 9.89 7.37 0.12
N GLY A 80 9.80 6.14 -0.41
CA GLY A 80 9.75 5.88 -1.84
C GLY A 80 11.10 5.94 -2.55
N THR A 81 12.21 6.03 -1.80
CA THR A 81 13.57 6.08 -2.36
C THR A 81 13.89 4.90 -3.28
N HIS A 82 13.39 3.70 -2.96
CA HIS A 82 13.55 2.50 -3.78
C HIS A 82 12.97 2.61 -5.20
N PHE A 83 11.98 3.49 -5.40
CA PHE A 83 11.25 3.61 -6.67
C PHE A 83 11.20 5.05 -7.20
N PHE A 84 12.03 5.96 -6.68
CA PHE A 84 11.89 7.40 -6.87
C PHE A 84 11.72 7.84 -8.34
N GLN A 85 12.54 7.29 -9.24
CA GLN A 85 12.45 7.58 -10.68
C GLN A 85 11.10 7.16 -11.28
N ASN A 86 10.56 6.01 -10.87
CA ASN A 86 9.26 5.52 -11.33
C ASN A 86 8.11 6.36 -10.73
N LEU A 87 8.19 6.69 -9.44
CA LEU A 87 7.16 7.48 -8.76
C LEU A 87 6.98 8.86 -9.42
N THR A 88 8.09 9.53 -9.71
CA THR A 88 8.09 10.84 -10.37
C THR A 88 7.70 10.76 -11.84
N SER A 89 8.16 9.74 -12.58
CA SER A 89 7.87 9.59 -14.01
C SER A 89 6.41 9.20 -14.27
N PHE A 90 5.81 8.37 -13.43
CA PHE A 90 4.44 7.85 -13.63
C PHE A 90 3.38 8.54 -12.77
N GLY A 91 3.77 9.59 -12.03
CA GLY A 91 2.86 10.37 -11.19
C GLY A 91 2.21 9.54 -10.07
N VAL A 92 2.94 8.59 -9.49
CA VAL A 92 2.43 7.72 -8.43
C VAL A 92 2.59 8.40 -7.08
N GLY A 93 1.49 8.49 -6.33
CA GLY A 93 1.49 9.01 -4.98
C GLY A 93 2.26 8.09 -4.04
N TYR A 94 3.07 8.65 -3.15
CA TYR A 94 3.76 7.89 -2.12
C TYR A 94 3.52 8.55 -0.77
N LEU A 95 2.97 7.78 0.17
CA LEU A 95 2.62 8.25 1.50
C LEU A 95 3.22 7.34 2.56
N THR A 96 3.43 7.90 3.73
CA THR A 96 3.81 7.18 4.94
C THR A 96 2.76 7.52 5.98
N VAL A 97 2.29 6.51 6.71
CA VAL A 97 1.38 6.73 7.83
C VAL A 97 1.85 5.89 9.01
N ASN A 98 1.84 6.46 10.21
CA ASN A 98 2.13 5.71 11.42
C ASN A 98 1.03 5.96 12.45
N PRO A 99 0.05 5.04 12.56
CA PRO A 99 -1.06 5.17 13.51
C PRO A 99 -0.62 5.26 14.98
N PHE A 100 0.65 4.92 15.28
CA PHE A 100 1.21 4.90 16.63
C PHE A 100 2.11 6.12 16.94
N ALA A 101 2.35 6.99 15.95
CA ALA A 101 3.06 8.24 16.16
C ALA A 101 2.08 9.40 16.23
N GLU A 102 2.34 10.37 17.11
CA GLU A 102 1.49 11.56 17.22
C GLU A 102 1.48 12.34 15.90
N ASN A 103 0.28 12.63 15.38
CA ASN A 103 0.03 13.42 14.17
C ASN A 103 0.61 12.87 12.86
N ASP A 104 0.87 11.56 12.74
CA ASP A 104 1.43 10.93 11.52
C ASP A 104 0.37 10.21 10.65
N GLY A 105 -0.87 10.69 10.73
CA GLY A 105 -2.00 10.17 9.95
C GLY A 105 -2.60 8.86 10.47
N PHE A 106 -3.54 8.30 9.70
CA PHE A 106 -4.21 7.05 10.07
C PHE A 106 -4.54 6.21 8.83
N PHE A 107 -4.69 4.92 9.06
CA PHE A 107 -5.20 3.95 8.09
C PHE A 107 -6.43 3.27 8.70
N ASP A 108 -7.60 3.54 8.12
CA ASP A 108 -8.89 3.02 8.62
C ASP A 108 -9.15 1.60 8.06
N GLU A 109 -8.42 0.64 8.62
CA GLU A 109 -8.52 -0.78 8.23
C GLU A 109 -9.88 -1.37 8.61
N GLU A 110 -10.50 -0.93 9.71
CA GLU A 110 -11.83 -1.37 10.14
C GLU A 110 -12.90 -1.08 9.07
N TYR A 111 -12.89 0.13 8.51
CA TYR A 111 -13.79 0.49 7.42
C TYR A 111 -13.63 -0.42 6.20
N LEU A 112 -12.39 -0.76 5.84
CA LEU A 112 -12.09 -1.63 4.68
C LEU A 112 -12.47 -3.08 4.95
N ASN A 113 -12.26 -3.56 6.18
CA ASN A 113 -12.65 -4.92 6.60
C ASN A 113 -14.17 -5.10 6.60
N ALA A 114 -14.94 -4.02 6.81
CA ALA A 114 -16.40 -4.04 6.69
C ALA A 114 -16.91 -4.11 5.24
N GLN A 115 -16.06 -3.90 4.23
CA GLN A 115 -16.45 -4.01 2.82
C GLN A 115 -16.29 -5.45 2.30
N PRO A 116 -17.10 -5.87 1.30
CA PRO A 116 -16.90 -7.16 0.65
C PRO A 116 -15.53 -7.21 -0.05
N ALA A 117 -14.77 -8.28 0.22
CA ALA A 117 -13.54 -8.55 -0.49
C ALA A 117 -13.84 -9.16 -1.86
N VAL A 118 -13.23 -8.61 -2.92
CA VAL A 118 -13.27 -9.23 -4.27
C VAL A 118 -12.17 -10.27 -4.44
N TYR A 119 -11.10 -10.15 -3.66
CA TYR A 119 -10.02 -11.12 -3.57
C TYR A 119 -9.41 -11.04 -2.17
N GLU A 120 -9.10 -12.20 -1.58
CA GLU A 120 -8.51 -12.29 -0.26
C GLU A 120 -7.64 -13.55 -0.13
N THR A 121 -6.45 -13.39 0.44
CA THR A 121 -5.55 -14.48 0.84
C THR A 121 -5.39 -14.47 2.35
N GLU A 122 -4.45 -15.26 2.89
CA GLU A 122 -4.07 -15.17 4.29
C GLU A 122 -3.55 -13.77 4.65
N PHE A 123 -2.80 -13.11 3.75
CA PHE A 123 -2.07 -11.87 4.05
C PHE A 123 -2.65 -10.62 3.39
N ILE A 124 -3.28 -10.73 2.23
CA ILE A 124 -3.70 -9.58 1.41
C ILE A 124 -5.20 -9.58 1.24
N ARG A 125 -5.76 -8.37 1.19
CA ARG A 125 -7.17 -8.15 0.89
C ARG A 125 -7.34 -7.08 -0.18
N GLN A 126 -8.20 -7.37 -1.15
CA GLN A 126 -8.62 -6.44 -2.19
C GLN A 126 -10.09 -6.07 -2.00
N VAL A 127 -10.36 -4.77 -1.95
CA VAL A 127 -11.70 -4.19 -1.93
C VAL A 127 -11.92 -3.41 -3.22
N HIS A 128 -13.04 -3.68 -3.89
CA HIS A 128 -13.50 -2.90 -5.04
C HIS A 128 -14.50 -1.84 -4.60
N PHE A 129 -14.48 -0.69 -5.26
CA PHE A 129 -15.46 0.38 -5.07
C PHE A 129 -15.95 0.81 -6.46
N ASP A 130 -17.27 0.89 -6.64
CA ASP A 130 -17.87 1.31 -7.91
C ASP A 130 -17.60 2.79 -8.21
N MET A 131 -17.50 3.60 -7.16
CA MET A 131 -17.11 5.01 -7.27
C MET A 131 -15.59 5.18 -7.12
N PRO A 132 -14.97 6.05 -7.93
CA PRO A 132 -13.53 6.29 -7.85
C PRO A 132 -13.16 6.91 -6.49
N MET A 133 -12.01 6.47 -5.96
CA MET A 133 -11.42 7.11 -4.77
C MET A 133 -10.74 8.41 -5.19
N VAL A 134 -11.00 9.49 -4.45
CA VAL A 134 -10.34 10.77 -4.70
C VAL A 134 -9.05 10.83 -3.88
N ILE A 135 -7.94 11.10 -4.56
CA ILE A 135 -6.61 11.24 -3.97
C ILE A 135 -6.20 12.71 -4.05
N LYS A 136 -5.75 13.28 -2.95
CA LYS A 136 -5.20 14.65 -2.89
C LYS A 136 -3.85 14.62 -2.20
N ILE A 137 -2.82 15.19 -2.83
CA ILE A 137 -1.46 15.27 -2.29
C ILE A 137 -0.98 16.71 -2.38
N ASN A 138 -0.46 17.24 -1.27
CA ASN A 138 0.21 18.53 -1.20
C ASN A 138 1.62 18.34 -0.65
N GLY A 139 2.60 18.18 -1.55
CA GLY A 139 4.00 17.96 -1.18
C GLY A 139 4.64 19.14 -0.43
N LYS A 140 4.17 20.38 -0.65
CA LYS A 140 4.67 21.56 0.09
C LYS A 140 4.27 21.51 1.56
N LYS A 141 3.04 21.08 1.84
CA LYS A 141 2.51 20.91 3.21
C LYS A 141 2.79 19.53 3.79
N ARG A 142 3.39 18.61 3.03
CA ARG A 142 3.64 17.21 3.40
C ARG A 142 2.37 16.49 3.89
N VAL A 143 1.25 16.75 3.24
CA VAL A 143 -0.03 16.11 3.55
C VAL A 143 -0.60 15.42 2.33
N GLY A 144 -1.21 14.26 2.54
CA GLY A 144 -1.94 13.51 1.53
C GLY A 144 -3.16 12.83 2.13
N VAL A 145 -4.21 12.66 1.33
CA VAL A 145 -5.42 11.94 1.73
C VAL A 145 -5.93 11.10 0.57
N VAL A 146 -6.35 9.89 0.90
CA VAL A 146 -7.15 9.02 0.04
C VAL A 146 -8.55 8.97 0.65
N MET A 147 -9.53 9.55 -0.03
CA MET A 147 -10.88 9.69 0.52
C MET A 147 -11.71 8.42 0.30
N LYS A 148 -12.58 8.12 1.26
CA LYS A 148 -13.59 7.06 1.10
C LYS A 148 -14.50 7.42 -0.08
N PRO A 149 -14.75 6.49 -1.02
CA PRO A 149 -15.59 6.79 -2.17
C PRO A 149 -17.05 7.05 -1.75
N GLY A 150 -17.73 7.94 -2.48
CA GLY A 150 -19.13 8.30 -2.20
C GLY A 150 -19.36 9.27 -1.04
N LYS A 151 -18.30 9.87 -0.50
CA LYS A 151 -18.36 10.96 0.49
C LYS A 151 -17.88 12.28 -0.08
#